data_AF-A0A1G5GCI2-F1
#
_entry.id   AF-A0A1G5GCI2-F1
#
_cell.length_a   1.000
_cell.length_b   1.000
_cell.length_c   1.000
_cell.angle_alpha   90.00
_cell.angle_beta   90.00
_cell.angle_gamma   90.00
#
_symmetry.space_group_name_H-M   'P 1'
#
loop_
_entity.id
_entity.type
_entity.pdbx_description
1 polymer ?
#
loop_
_entity_poly.entity_id
_entity_poly.type
_entity_poly.pdbx_seq_one_letter_code
_entity_poly.pdbx_strand_id
1 'polypeptide(L)'
;MSYEENARKNHNNGFNCAMSVFVAYCDKLGISPEQARNAAPKPRSEGGKCGAFLAGKKILEQLKPEAVTDYEQKFIELNGQTECSRLVSSHDLLRKSCNDYVGDAARLVEEEIG
;
A
#
# COMPACT_ATOMS: atom_id res chain seq x y z
N MET A 1 11.10 -5.28 -12.86
CA MET A 1 10.84 -4.32 -11.78
C MET A 1 9.77 -4.93 -10.93
N SER A 2 10.03 -5.16 -9.65
CA SER A 2 9.03 -5.72 -8.72
C SER A 2 7.91 -4.70 -8.47
N TYR A 3 6.79 -5.18 -7.89
CA TYR A 3 5.72 -4.27 -7.48
C TYR A 3 6.19 -3.28 -6.41
N GLU A 4 7.05 -3.72 -5.50
CA GLU A 4 7.70 -2.85 -4.52
C GLU A 4 8.52 -1.73 -5.19
N GLU A 5 9.43 -2.08 -6.10
CA GLU A 5 10.27 -1.09 -6.79
C GLU A 5 9.42 -0.08 -7.57
N ASN A 6 8.37 -0.56 -8.25
CA ASN A 6 7.46 0.28 -9.02
C ASN A 6 6.67 1.22 -8.11
N ALA A 7 6.11 0.71 -7.01
CA ALA A 7 5.35 1.51 -6.06
C ALA A 7 6.23 2.59 -5.41
N ARG A 8 7.46 2.24 -5.01
CA ARG A 8 8.41 3.20 -4.44
C ARG A 8 8.80 4.29 -5.44
N LYS A 9 9.00 3.92 -6.71
CA LYS A 9 9.26 4.86 -7.80
C LYS A 9 8.09 5.80 -8.05
N ASN A 10 6.86 5.30 -8.05
CA ASN A 10 5.66 6.12 -8.18
C ASN A 10 5.57 7.16 -7.06
N HIS A 11 5.86 6.76 -5.82
CA HIS A 11 5.84 7.67 -4.68
C HIS A 11 6.90 8.77 -4.79
N ASN A 12 8.12 8.40 -5.21
CA ASN A 12 9.19 9.38 -5.49
C ASN A 12 8.84 10.34 -6.64
N ASN A 13 7.96 9.92 -7.57
CA ASN A 13 7.47 10.75 -8.68
C ASN A 13 6.23 11.60 -8.31
N GLY A 14 5.92 11.75 -7.03
CA GLY A 14 4.88 12.65 -6.54
C GLY A 14 3.49 12.02 -6.40
N PHE A 15 3.35 10.70 -6.58
CA PHE A 15 2.09 10.03 -6.29
C PHE A 15 1.94 9.92 -4.76
N ASN A 16 0.71 10.07 -4.26
CA ASN A 16 0.48 9.79 -2.84
C ASN A 16 0.64 8.28 -2.54
N CYS A 17 0.73 7.93 -1.26
CA CYS A 17 1.00 6.56 -0.83
C CYS A 17 -0.01 5.51 -1.36
N ALA A 18 -1.30 5.85 -1.43
CA ALA A 18 -2.31 4.94 -1.97
C ALA A 18 -2.19 4.76 -3.48
N MET A 19 -2.09 5.88 -4.23
CA MET A 19 -1.92 5.86 -5.69
C MET A 19 -0.66 5.10 -6.10
N SER A 20 0.42 5.24 -5.34
CA SER A 20 1.71 4.62 -5.63
C SER A 20 1.62 3.09 -5.67
N VAL A 21 0.98 2.50 -4.65
CA VAL A 21 0.73 1.06 -4.56
C VAL A 21 -0.30 0.63 -5.59
N PHE A 22 -1.44 1.33 -5.67
CA PHE A 22 -2.54 0.91 -6.54
C PHE A 22 -2.17 0.93 -8.03
N VAL A 23 -1.42 1.94 -8.47
CA VAL A 23 -0.92 2.02 -9.85
C VAL A 23 0.13 0.93 -10.15
N ALA A 24 0.92 0.52 -9.16
CA ALA A 24 1.89 -0.57 -9.37
C ALA A 24 1.20 -1.88 -9.79
N TYR A 25 -0.05 -2.10 -9.37
CA TYR A 25 -0.86 -3.28 -9.67
C TYR A 25 -1.89 -3.09 -10.79
N CYS A 26 -1.87 -1.96 -11.52
CA CYS A 26 -2.90 -1.68 -12.54
C CYS A 26 -3.02 -2.78 -13.61
N ASP A 27 -1.89 -3.37 -14.04
CA ASP A 27 -1.88 -4.50 -14.97
C ASP A 27 -2.59 -5.74 -14.41
N LYS A 28 -2.38 -6.05 -13.12
CA LYS A 28 -3.05 -7.19 -12.44
C LYS A 28 -4.54 -6.94 -12.27
N LEU A 29 -4.92 -5.69 -12.06
CA LEU A 29 -6.32 -5.26 -11.95
C LEU A 29 -7.00 -5.12 -13.32
N GLY A 30 -6.28 -5.28 -14.43
CA GLY A 30 -6.85 -5.15 -15.78
C GLY A 30 -7.30 -3.73 -16.13
N ILE A 31 -6.69 -2.71 -15.53
CA ILE A 31 -7.04 -1.30 -15.72
C ILE A 31 -5.82 -0.47 -16.13
N SER A 32 -6.06 0.66 -16.80
CA SER A 32 -4.98 1.61 -17.13
C SER A 32 -4.42 2.30 -15.87
N PRO A 33 -3.17 2.81 -15.94
CA PRO A 33 -2.61 3.63 -14.85
C PRO A 33 -3.47 4.84 -14.47
N GLU A 34 -4.15 5.46 -15.44
CA GLU A 34 -5.06 6.58 -15.18
C GLU A 34 -6.28 6.15 -14.37
N GLN A 35 -6.93 5.05 -14.77
CA GLN A 35 -8.03 4.46 -14.01
C GLN A 35 -7.57 4.07 -12.60
N ALA A 36 -6.39 3.47 -12.46
CA ALA A 36 -5.82 3.11 -11.16
C ALA A 36 -5.61 4.34 -10.26
N ARG A 37 -5.09 5.45 -10.79
CA ARG A 37 -4.94 6.70 -10.01
C ARG A 37 -6.28 7.20 -9.47
N ASN A 38 -7.33 7.14 -10.29
CA ASN A 38 -8.67 7.60 -9.92
C ASN A 38 -9.39 6.63 -8.97
N ALA A 39 -9.07 5.33 -9.04
CA ALA A 39 -9.68 4.28 -8.22
C ALA A 39 -8.96 4.06 -6.87
N ALA A 40 -7.72 4.56 -6.72
CA ALA A 40 -6.95 4.42 -5.49
C ALA A 40 -7.73 4.96 -4.27
N PRO A 41 -7.67 4.29 -3.11
CA PRO A 41 -8.35 4.76 -1.92
C PRO A 41 -7.76 6.10 -1.46
N LYS A 42 -8.57 6.92 -0.80
CA LYS A 42 -8.11 8.20 -0.24
C LYS A 42 -7.17 7.93 0.95
N PRO A 43 -5.93 8.45 0.96
CA PRO A 43 -5.06 8.29 2.13
C PRO A 43 -5.72 8.83 3.40
N ARG A 44 -5.50 8.16 4.55
CA ARG A 44 -6.11 8.52 5.84
C ARG A 44 -7.64 8.40 5.87
N SER A 45 -8.26 7.71 4.92
CA SER A 45 -9.64 7.26 5.08
C SER A 45 -9.73 6.12 6.10
N GLU A 46 -10.96 5.69 6.42
CA GLU A 46 -11.22 4.54 7.30
C GLU A 46 -10.50 4.63 8.66
N GLY A 47 -10.78 5.69 9.42
CA GLY A 47 -10.18 5.88 10.74
C GLY A 47 -8.73 6.36 10.70
N GLY A 48 -8.30 7.02 9.62
CA GLY A 48 -6.95 7.60 9.52
C GLY A 48 -5.88 6.62 9.07
N LYS A 49 -6.26 5.47 8.50
CA LYS A 49 -5.33 4.41 8.08
C LYS A 49 -4.37 4.85 6.98
N CYS A 50 -3.21 4.20 6.94
CA CYS A 50 -2.16 4.41 5.95
C CYS A 50 -2.71 4.18 4.53
N GLY A 51 -2.43 5.11 3.61
CA GLY A 51 -2.90 4.97 2.22
C GLY A 51 -2.30 3.77 1.50
N ALA A 52 -1.05 3.42 1.79
CA ALA A 52 -0.41 2.22 1.23
C ALA A 52 -1.11 0.93 1.69
N PHE A 53 -1.41 0.84 2.99
CA PHE A 53 -2.19 -0.25 3.57
C PHE A 53 -3.57 -0.39 2.91
N LEU A 54 -4.30 0.71 2.79
CA LEU A 54 -5.64 0.72 2.19
C LEU A 54 -5.60 0.29 0.71
N ALA A 55 -4.58 0.73 -0.02
CA ALA A 55 -4.41 0.32 -1.42
C ALA A 55 -4.14 -1.19 -1.52
N GLY A 56 -3.27 -1.73 -0.68
CA GLY A 56 -3.00 -3.18 -0.68
C GLY A 56 -4.24 -4.01 -0.34
N LYS A 57 -4.97 -3.61 0.69
CA LYS A 57 -6.28 -4.19 1.03
C LYS A 57 -7.24 -4.19 -0.16
N LYS A 58 -7.42 -3.02 -0.80
CA LYS A 58 -8.35 -2.87 -1.94
C LYS A 58 -7.93 -3.69 -3.17
N ILE A 59 -6.62 -3.88 -3.38
CA ILE A 59 -6.12 -4.77 -4.45
C ILE A 59 -6.53 -6.21 -4.13
N LEU A 60 -6.28 -6.68 -2.91
CA LEU A 60 -6.62 -8.05 -2.50
C LEU A 60 -8.13 -8.31 -2.47
N GLU A 61 -8.94 -7.34 -2.04
CA GLU A 61 -10.41 -7.43 -2.14
C GLU A 61 -10.90 -7.68 -3.58
N GLN A 62 -10.13 -7.29 -4.60
CA GLN A 62 -10.48 -7.52 -6.00
C GLN A 62 -9.84 -8.78 -6.59
N LEU A 63 -8.60 -9.10 -6.20
CA LEU A 63 -7.83 -10.19 -6.81
C LEU A 63 -7.89 -11.50 -6.02
N LYS A 64 -7.90 -11.42 -4.69
CA LYS A 64 -7.80 -12.56 -3.77
C LYS A 64 -8.41 -12.22 -2.40
N PRO A 65 -9.75 -12.11 -2.30
CA PRO A 65 -10.42 -11.59 -1.10
C PRO A 65 -10.10 -12.36 0.18
N GLU A 66 -9.85 -13.67 0.07
CA GLU A 66 -9.49 -14.54 1.19
C GLU A 66 -8.14 -14.18 1.85
N ALA A 67 -7.25 -13.50 1.12
CA ALA A 67 -5.93 -13.10 1.61
C ALA A 67 -5.91 -11.76 2.36
N VAL A 68 -7.05 -11.04 2.40
CA VAL A 68 -7.13 -9.71 3.01
C VAL A 68 -6.77 -9.75 4.49
N THR A 69 -7.32 -10.71 5.25
CA THR A 69 -7.05 -10.82 6.69
C THR A 69 -5.57 -11.07 6.98
N ASP A 70 -4.95 -11.96 6.21
CA ASP A 70 -3.54 -12.32 6.37
C ASP A 70 -2.63 -11.13 6.02
N TYR A 71 -2.95 -10.40 4.94
CA TYR A 71 -2.27 -9.16 4.60
C TYR A 71 -2.36 -8.11 5.72
N GLU A 72 -3.56 -7.91 6.30
CA GLU A 72 -3.73 -6.94 7.37
C GLU A 72 -2.88 -7.29 8.59
N GLN A 73 -2.82 -8.58 8.95
CA GLN A 73 -1.99 -9.08 10.04
C GLN A 73 -0.50 -8.89 9.75
N LYS A 74 -0.02 -9.32 8.58
CA LYS A 74 1.40 -9.17 8.18
C LYS A 74 1.83 -7.70 8.14
N PHE A 75 0.95 -6.80 7.68
CA PHE A 75 1.24 -5.37 7.70
C PHE A 75 1.41 -4.85 9.13
N ILE A 76 0.54 -5.28 10.06
CA ILE A 76 0.63 -4.91 11.48
C ILE A 76 1.87 -5.52 12.13
N GLU A 77 2.19 -6.78 11.88
CA GLU A 77 3.40 -7.43 12.42
C GLU A 77 4.68 -6.70 11.97
N LEU A 78 4.72 -6.27 10.72
CA LEU A 78 5.87 -5.59 10.14
C LEU A 78 5.99 -4.10 10.53
N ASN A 79 4.85 -3.42 10.72
CA ASN A 79 4.81 -1.96 10.88
C ASN A 79 4.25 -1.50 12.23
N GLY A 80 3.84 -2.43 13.09
CA GLY A 80 3.26 -2.23 14.40
C GLY A 80 1.77 -1.88 14.41
N GLN A 81 1.25 -1.23 13.36
CA GLN A 81 -0.14 -0.76 13.29
C GLN A 81 -0.48 -0.15 11.91
N THR A 82 -1.72 0.33 11.74
CA THR A 82 -2.24 0.80 10.45
C THR A 82 -2.56 2.30 10.39
N GLU A 83 -2.70 2.99 11.53
CA GLU A 83 -3.02 4.42 11.55
C GLU A 83 -1.84 5.27 11.08
N CYS A 84 -2.06 6.11 10.06
CA CYS A 84 -1.00 6.89 9.41
C CYS A 84 -0.30 7.84 10.39
N SER A 85 -1.07 8.55 11.23
CA SER A 85 -0.53 9.48 12.22
C SER A 85 0.46 8.80 13.16
N ARG A 86 0.08 7.64 13.70
CA ARG A 86 0.90 6.85 14.61
C ARG A 86 2.11 6.20 13.92
N LEU A 87 2.01 5.86 12.63
CA LEU A 87 3.13 5.31 11.87
C LEU A 87 4.19 6.38 11.69
N VAL A 88 3.77 7.59 11.31
CA VAL A 88 4.69 8.70 11.05
C VAL A 88 5.12 9.43 12.33
N SER A 89 4.35 9.37 13.43
CA SER A 89 4.67 10.08 14.68
C SER A 89 5.64 9.31 15.59
N SER A 90 6.10 8.12 15.21
CA SER A 90 7.13 7.42 15.97
C SER A 90 8.43 8.23 15.93
N HIS A 91 8.88 8.72 17.09
CA HIS A 91 10.13 9.48 17.29
C HIS A 91 11.38 8.58 17.28
N ASP A 92 11.28 7.39 16.70
CA ASP A 92 12.36 6.41 16.67
C ASP A 92 13.40 6.76 15.58
N LEU A 93 14.68 6.51 15.85
CA LEU A 93 15.76 6.70 14.87
C LEU A 93 15.65 5.72 13.70
N LEU A 94 14.87 4.64 13.86
CA LEU A 94 14.52 3.66 12.83
C LEU A 94 13.23 4.01 12.07
N ARG A 95 12.80 5.28 12.08
CA ARG A 95 11.53 5.71 11.49
C ARG A 95 11.48 5.45 9.98
N LYS A 96 10.58 4.55 9.57
CA LYS A 96 10.19 4.35 8.19
C LYS A 96 9.59 5.62 7.59
N SER A 97 9.94 5.91 6.34
CA SER A 97 9.31 6.95 5.54
C SER A 97 7.96 6.47 4.99
N CYS A 98 7.14 7.40 4.47
CA CYS A 98 5.94 7.02 3.70
C CYS A 98 6.28 6.10 2.52
N ASN A 99 7.47 6.25 1.93
CA ASN A 99 7.90 5.42 0.82
C ASN A 99 8.22 3.98 1.28
N ASP A 100 8.69 3.79 2.52
CA ASP A 100 8.92 2.47 3.08
C ASP A 100 7.62 1.70 3.29
N TYR A 101 6.59 2.37 3.83
CA TYR A 101 5.26 1.76 3.93
C TYR A 101 4.63 1.45 2.57
N VAL A 102 4.93 2.25 1.54
CA VAL A 102 4.53 1.98 0.15
C VAL A 102 5.18 0.69 -0.36
N GLY A 103 6.49 0.54 -0.16
CA GLY A 103 7.21 -0.67 -0.55
C GLY A 103 6.73 -1.91 0.20
N ASP A 104 6.57 -1.81 1.52
CA ASP A 104 6.08 -2.90 2.36
C ASP A 104 4.68 -3.35 1.94
N ALA A 105 3.75 -2.41 1.73
CA ALA A 105 2.40 -2.74 1.30
C ALA A 105 2.40 -3.44 -0.06
N ALA A 106 3.19 -2.96 -1.02
CA ALA A 106 3.29 -3.57 -2.34
C ALA A 106 3.89 -4.99 -2.24
N ARG A 107 5.04 -5.16 -1.58
CA ARG A 107 5.65 -6.48 -1.40
C ARG A 107 4.70 -7.48 -0.72
N LEU A 108 4.00 -7.08 0.33
CA LEU A 108 3.04 -7.95 1.02
C LEU A 108 1.88 -8.37 0.11
N VAL A 109 1.38 -7.50 -0.78
CA VAL A 109 0.38 -7.90 -1.77
C VAL A 109 0.96 -8.91 -2.77
N GLU A 110 2.19 -8.71 -3.25
CA GLU A 110 2.89 -9.66 -4.14
C GLU A 110 2.99 -11.06 -3.51
N GLU A 111 3.36 -11.12 -2.22
CA GLU A 111 3.44 -12.37 -1.46
C GLU A 111 2.07 -13.08 -1.34
N GLU A 112 0.97 -12.33 -1.20
CA GLU A 112 -0.37 -12.92 -1.12
C GLU A 112 -0.87 -13.45 -2.46
N ILE A 113 -0.57 -12.77 -3.57
CA ILE A 113 -1.08 -13.17 -4.90
C ILE A 113 -0.25 -14.27 -5.58
N GLY A 114 1.02 -14.44 -5.19
CA GLY A 114 1.97 -15.37 -5.84
C GLY A 114 2.37 -14.96 -7.25
#